data_AF-A0A7C2KAK9-F1
#
_entry.id   AF-A0A7C2KAK9-F1
#
_cell.length_a   1.000
_cell.length_b   1.000
_cell.length_c   1.000
_cell.angle_alpha   90.00
_cell.angle_beta   90.00
_cell.angle_gamma   90.00
#
_symmetry.space_group_name_H-M   'P 1'
#
loop_
_entity.id
_entity.type
_entity.pdbx_description
1 polymer ?
#
loop_
_entity_poly.entity_id
_entity_poly.type
_entity_poly.pdbx_seq_one_letter_code
_entity_poly.pdbx_strand_id
1 'polypeptide(L)'
;NDVLVEHFPNIVDFKFTADMEADLDNIAEGKREWVPFLQEFYGPFHETIVHKKKDVSREDVMKERSLGTDPKTGLEVVVRTGRFGPFAQLGEWSEEDKKAKKNKPRSASLPKGVNMETVTLADVLPLFNLPRVVGTTEAGDEIVAAIGRFGPYLKAGAATASIPPDFHPATITEEQARQVIIDRVKLKEQQMKPIAELGNDPKTNKPILVKNGRFGPYVTDGETNASVPKKLDPTTLTLEEAAAILEKKRNAPPSARRFGKKPAAKKTKKESDAS
;
A
#
# COMPACT_ATOMS: atom_id res chain seq x y z
N ASN A 1 -16.44 -9.98 8.46
CA ASN A 1 -16.85 -10.24 9.85
C ASN A 1 -16.92 -11.73 10.16
N ASP A 2 -17.28 -12.54 9.17
CA ASP A 2 -17.62 -13.96 9.34
C ASP A 2 -16.54 -14.83 9.99
N VAL A 3 -15.25 -14.60 9.67
CA VAL A 3 -14.13 -15.35 10.28
C VAL A 3 -14.11 -15.21 11.81
N LEU A 4 -14.39 -14.01 12.33
CA LEU A 4 -14.39 -13.77 13.78
C LEU A 4 -15.62 -14.40 14.43
N VAL A 5 -16.78 -14.35 13.76
CA VAL A 5 -18.03 -14.96 14.25
C VAL A 5 -17.91 -16.49 14.27
N GLU A 6 -17.34 -17.09 13.23
CA GLU A 6 -17.19 -18.54 13.08
C GLU A 6 -16.16 -19.12 14.05
N HIS A 7 -15.04 -18.41 14.24
CA HIS A 7 -13.97 -18.91 15.09
C HIS A 7 -13.99 -18.36 16.51
N PHE A 8 -14.69 -17.27 16.82
CA PHE A 8 -14.70 -16.70 18.18
C PHE A 8 -16.13 -16.30 18.58
N PRO A 9 -17.11 -17.25 18.53
CA PRO A 9 -18.51 -16.93 18.75
C PRO A 9 -18.75 -16.28 20.12
N ASN A 10 -18.01 -16.72 21.14
CA ASN A 10 -18.17 -16.24 22.52
C ASN A 10 -17.63 -14.83 22.76
N ILE A 11 -16.89 -14.24 21.80
CA ILE A 11 -16.21 -12.94 21.95
C ILE A 11 -16.81 -11.89 21.02
N VAL A 12 -17.54 -12.33 19.99
CA VAL A 12 -18.15 -11.45 18.98
C VAL A 12 -19.67 -11.31 19.19
N ASP A 13 -20.22 -11.96 20.21
CA ASP A 13 -21.63 -11.84 20.58
C ASP A 13 -21.92 -10.49 21.28
N PHE A 14 -23.08 -9.91 20.98
CA PHE A 14 -23.58 -8.70 21.63
C PHE A 14 -23.70 -8.86 23.15
N LYS A 15 -24.05 -10.07 23.61
CA LYS A 15 -24.12 -10.39 25.03
C LYS A 15 -22.74 -10.27 25.69
N PHE A 16 -21.69 -10.75 25.04
CA PHE A 16 -20.32 -10.65 25.55
C PHE A 16 -19.88 -9.19 25.69
N THR A 17 -20.18 -8.33 24.71
CA THR A 17 -19.89 -6.89 24.82
C THR A 17 -20.62 -6.23 25.98
N ALA A 18 -21.89 -6.60 26.22
CA ALA A 18 -22.66 -6.06 27.34
C ALA A 18 -22.12 -6.52 28.70
N ASP A 19 -21.75 -7.80 28.82
CA ASP A 19 -21.19 -8.36 30.04
C ASP A 19 -19.81 -7.75 30.34
N MET A 20 -18.99 -7.51 29.31
CA MET A 20 -17.67 -6.87 29.47
C MET A 20 -17.78 -5.39 29.86
N GLU A 21 -18.71 -4.63 29.30
CA GLU A 21 -18.96 -3.24 29.72
C GLU A 21 -19.40 -3.18 31.20
N ALA A 22 -20.33 -4.04 31.61
CA ALA A 22 -20.77 -4.11 33.00
C ALA A 22 -19.61 -4.45 33.95
N ASP A 23 -18.71 -5.35 33.56
CA ASP A 23 -17.53 -5.69 34.34
C ASP A 23 -16.51 -4.54 34.44
N LEU A 24 -16.33 -3.78 33.36
CA LEU A 24 -15.47 -2.58 33.37
C LEU A 24 -16.05 -1.48 34.27
N ASP A 25 -17.36 -1.29 34.28
CA ASP A 25 -18.04 -0.36 35.19
C ASP A 25 -17.86 -0.78 36.65
N ASN A 26 -18.03 -2.08 36.95
CA ASN A 26 -17.80 -2.61 38.29
C ASN A 26 -16.34 -2.41 38.75
N ILE A 27 -15.36 -2.50 37.84
CA ILE A 27 -13.95 -2.19 38.14
C ILE A 27 -13.76 -0.70 38.42
N ALA A 28 -14.37 0.17 37.61
CA ALA A 28 -14.28 1.63 37.78
C ALA A 28 -14.88 2.08 39.11
N GLU A 29 -15.95 1.43 39.57
CA GLU A 29 -16.60 1.66 40.85
C GLU A 29 -15.89 0.98 42.04
N GLY A 30 -14.82 0.22 41.78
CA GLY A 30 -14.05 -0.50 42.81
C GLY A 30 -14.76 -1.73 43.38
N LYS A 31 -15.84 -2.20 42.74
CA LYS A 31 -16.60 -3.41 43.11
C LYS A 31 -15.92 -4.70 42.65
N ARG A 32 -14.99 -4.62 41.70
CA ARG A 32 -14.20 -5.74 41.18
C ARG A 32 -12.74 -5.33 40.98
N GLU A 33 -11.82 -6.26 41.24
CA GLU A 33 -10.40 -6.02 40.96
C GLU A 33 -10.07 -6.27 39.48
N TRP A 34 -9.27 -5.39 38.89
CA TRP A 34 -8.94 -5.41 37.46
C TRP A 34 -7.96 -6.53 37.08
N VAL A 35 -7.02 -6.89 37.95
CA VAL A 35 -5.99 -7.92 37.66
C VAL A 35 -6.62 -9.32 37.57
N PRO A 36 -7.44 -9.77 38.54
CA PRO A 36 -8.12 -11.06 38.44
C PRO A 36 -9.05 -11.14 37.23
N PHE A 37 -9.81 -10.07 36.96
CA PHE A 37 -10.66 -9.98 35.76
C PHE A 37 -9.86 -10.17 34.47
N LEU A 38 -8.74 -9.47 34.31
CA LEU A 38 -7.89 -9.63 33.11
C LEU A 38 -7.31 -11.03 32.98
N GLN A 39 -6.96 -11.69 34.08
CA GLN A 39 -6.47 -13.07 34.04
C GLN A 39 -7.56 -14.05 33.63
N GLU A 40 -8.75 -13.89 34.19
CA GLU A 40 -9.95 -14.68 33.88
C GLU A 40 -10.37 -14.52 32.42
N PHE A 41 -10.28 -13.30 31.87
CA PHE A 41 -10.57 -13.04 30.46
C PHE A 41 -9.46 -13.53 29.53
N TYR A 42 -8.22 -13.12 29.77
CA TYR A 42 -7.12 -13.33 28.83
C TYR A 42 -6.63 -14.78 28.79
N GLY A 43 -6.71 -15.52 29.89
CA GLY A 43 -6.27 -16.93 29.95
C GLY A 43 -7.01 -17.82 28.92
N PRO A 44 -8.34 -17.98 29.04
CA PRO A 44 -9.14 -18.77 28.09
C PRO A 44 -9.06 -18.23 26.66
N PHE A 45 -9.01 -16.90 26.50
CA PHE A 45 -8.85 -16.29 25.17
C PHE A 45 -7.52 -16.67 24.51
N HIS A 46 -6.42 -16.59 25.26
CA HIS A 46 -5.10 -16.92 24.77
C HIS A 46 -5.00 -18.41 24.40
N GLU A 47 -5.54 -19.29 25.23
CA GLU A 47 -5.62 -20.73 24.93
C GLU A 47 -6.40 -20.99 23.64
N THR A 48 -7.55 -20.32 23.46
CA THR A 48 -8.36 -20.39 22.24
C THR A 48 -7.58 -19.93 21.01
N ILE A 49 -6.79 -18.85 21.11
CA ILE A 49 -5.90 -18.39 20.03
C ILE A 49 -4.83 -19.44 19.73
N VAL A 50 -4.17 -19.99 20.75
CA VAL A 50 -3.09 -20.97 20.58
C VAL A 50 -3.59 -22.27 19.94
N HIS A 51 -4.78 -22.73 20.34
CA HIS A 51 -5.46 -23.86 19.71
C HIS A 51 -5.83 -23.56 18.26
N LYS A 52 -6.58 -22.48 18.01
CA LYS A 52 -7.05 -22.15 16.65
C LYS A 52 -5.92 -21.79 15.69
N LYS A 53 -4.79 -21.26 16.17
CA LYS A 53 -3.61 -21.03 15.32
C LYS A 53 -2.98 -22.32 14.78
N LYS A 54 -3.23 -23.48 15.42
CA LYS A 54 -2.79 -24.79 14.94
C LYS A 54 -3.76 -25.39 13.92
N ASP A 55 -5.05 -25.12 14.06
CA ASP A 55 -6.11 -25.73 13.25
C ASP A 55 -6.55 -24.87 12.06
N VAL A 56 -6.45 -23.54 12.17
CA VAL A 56 -6.85 -22.60 11.13
C VAL A 56 -5.60 -22.21 10.34
N SER A 57 -5.47 -22.75 9.12
CA SER A 57 -4.42 -22.32 8.21
C SER A 57 -4.70 -20.89 7.72
N ARG A 58 -3.67 -20.16 7.29
CA ARG A 58 -3.88 -18.81 6.73
C ARG A 58 -4.78 -18.86 5.50
N GLU A 59 -4.77 -20.00 4.82
CA GLU A 59 -5.58 -20.32 3.66
C GLU A 59 -7.06 -20.49 4.01
N ASP A 60 -7.41 -21.02 5.18
CA ASP A 60 -8.81 -21.18 5.63
C ASP A 60 -9.46 -19.85 6.05
N VAL A 61 -8.66 -18.90 6.54
CA VAL A 61 -9.12 -17.52 6.84
C VAL A 61 -9.37 -16.71 5.57
N MET A 62 -8.77 -17.10 4.46
CA MET A 62 -8.89 -16.41 3.19
C MET A 62 -10.23 -16.76 2.57
N LYS A 63 -11.27 -15.95 2.88
CA LYS A 63 -12.57 -16.00 2.22
C LYS A 63 -12.42 -16.29 0.73
N GLU A 64 -12.90 -17.47 0.32
CA GLU A 64 -13.04 -17.85 -1.06
C GLU A 64 -14.51 -17.69 -1.44
N ARG A 65 -14.75 -17.02 -2.57
CA ARG A 65 -16.08 -16.88 -3.15
C ARG A 65 -16.03 -17.29 -4.60
N SER A 66 -16.75 -18.36 -4.95
CA SER A 66 -16.99 -18.71 -6.35
C SER A 66 -17.98 -17.73 -6.98
N LEU A 67 -17.64 -17.21 -8.16
CA LEU A 67 -18.51 -16.34 -8.97
C LEU A 67 -19.21 -17.10 -10.10
N GLY A 68 -18.90 -18.39 -10.29
CA GLY A 68 -19.41 -19.22 -11.37
C GLY A 68 -18.38 -19.51 -12.45
N THR A 69 -18.84 -19.89 -13.64
CA THR A 69 -18.00 -20.39 -14.74
C THR A 69 -17.81 -19.34 -15.83
N ASP A 70 -16.58 -19.19 -16.34
CA ASP A 70 -16.30 -18.33 -17.49
C ASP A 70 -16.88 -18.95 -18.78
N PRO A 71 -17.75 -18.24 -19.53
CA PRO A 71 -18.33 -18.75 -20.76
C PRO A 71 -17.32 -19.00 -21.89
N LYS A 72 -16.12 -18.40 -21.83
CA LYS A 72 -15.10 -18.59 -22.88
C LYS A 72 -14.23 -19.82 -22.67
N THR A 73 -13.84 -20.07 -21.42
CA THR A 73 -12.92 -21.17 -21.09
C THR A 73 -13.59 -22.36 -20.43
N GLY A 74 -14.82 -22.21 -19.92
CA GLY A 74 -15.49 -23.25 -19.14
C GLY A 74 -14.87 -23.48 -17.77
N LEU A 75 -13.92 -22.64 -17.34
CA LEU A 75 -13.24 -22.74 -16.06
C LEU A 75 -13.96 -21.93 -14.97
N GLU A 76 -13.88 -22.40 -13.73
CA GLU A 76 -14.47 -21.71 -12.59
C GLU A 76 -13.70 -20.42 -12.24
N VAL A 77 -14.41 -19.35 -11.90
CA VAL A 77 -13.86 -18.08 -11.47
C VAL A 77 -14.08 -17.93 -9.98
N VAL A 78 -12.98 -17.89 -9.23
CA VAL A 78 -12.99 -17.75 -7.77
C VAL A 78 -12.30 -16.46 -7.33
N VAL A 79 -12.88 -15.76 -6.36
CA VAL A 79 -12.26 -14.59 -5.72
C VAL A 79 -11.70 -15.01 -4.38
N ARG A 80 -10.42 -14.70 -4.15
CA ARG A 80 -9.68 -15.05 -2.94
C ARG A 80 -8.94 -13.82 -2.41
N THR A 81 -8.62 -13.82 -1.12
CA THR A 81 -7.82 -12.75 -0.50
C THR A 81 -6.37 -13.18 -0.45
N GLY A 82 -5.44 -12.43 -1.04
CA GLY A 82 -4.01 -12.76 -1.06
C GLY A 82 -3.13 -11.74 -0.34
N ARG A 83 -1.81 -11.98 -0.33
CA ARG A 83 -0.81 -11.06 0.27
C ARG A 83 -0.82 -9.63 -0.32
N PHE A 84 -1.34 -9.47 -1.52
CA PHE A 84 -1.40 -8.20 -2.24
C PHE A 84 -2.81 -7.61 -2.31
N GLY A 85 -3.75 -8.17 -1.55
CA GLY A 85 -5.16 -7.81 -1.58
C GLY A 85 -6.03 -8.86 -2.29
N PRO A 86 -7.32 -8.56 -2.48
CA PRO A 86 -8.27 -9.46 -3.11
C PRO A 86 -7.95 -9.62 -4.61
N PHE A 87 -8.06 -10.84 -5.11
CA PHE A 87 -7.78 -11.19 -6.49
C PHE A 87 -8.76 -12.26 -6.97
N ALA A 88 -9.05 -12.24 -8.26
CA ALA A 88 -9.78 -13.31 -8.93
C ALA A 88 -8.81 -14.28 -9.59
N GLN A 89 -9.21 -15.55 -9.66
CA GLN A 89 -8.46 -16.63 -10.27
C GLN A 89 -9.39 -17.40 -11.21
N LEU A 90 -8.89 -17.72 -12.40
CA LEU A 90 -9.56 -18.51 -13.41
C LEU A 90 -9.02 -19.94 -13.39
N GLY A 91 -9.84 -20.87 -12.95
CA GLY A 91 -9.52 -22.27 -12.69
C GLY A 91 -8.88 -22.47 -11.31
N GLU A 92 -8.82 -23.74 -10.90
CA GLU A 92 -8.13 -24.14 -9.68
C GLU A 92 -6.63 -24.29 -9.90
N TRP A 93 -5.84 -24.02 -8.85
CA TRP A 93 -4.43 -24.40 -8.82
C TRP A 93 -4.28 -25.61 -7.90
N SER A 94 -4.15 -26.80 -8.49
CA SER A 94 -3.99 -28.03 -7.72
C SER A 94 -2.72 -27.98 -6.86
N GLU A 95 -2.72 -28.69 -5.72
CA GLU A 95 -1.55 -28.77 -4.83
C GLU A 95 -0.32 -29.40 -5.51
N GLU A 96 -0.57 -30.31 -6.47
CA GLU A 96 0.45 -30.95 -7.30
C GLU A 96 1.09 -29.94 -8.26
N ASP A 97 0.27 -29.12 -8.93
CA ASP A 97 0.71 -28.06 -9.83
C ASP A 97 1.44 -26.94 -9.09
N LYS A 98 1.02 -26.62 -7.85
CA LYS A 98 1.71 -25.67 -6.96
C LYS A 98 3.13 -26.11 -6.65
N LYS A 99 3.30 -27.38 -6.25
CA LYS A 99 4.63 -27.96 -5.95
C LYS A 99 5.50 -28.03 -7.21
N ALA A 100 4.91 -28.38 -8.35
CA ALA A 100 5.61 -28.47 -9.63
C ALA A 100 5.82 -27.11 -10.35
N LYS A 101 5.19 -26.03 -9.86
CA LYS A 101 5.10 -24.71 -10.53
C LYS A 101 4.60 -24.80 -11.98
N LYS A 102 3.72 -25.76 -12.27
CA LYS A 102 3.08 -25.95 -13.57
C LYS A 102 1.65 -25.42 -13.55
N ASN A 103 1.07 -25.19 -14.73
CA ASN A 103 -0.34 -24.84 -14.93
C ASN A 103 -0.86 -23.74 -14.00
N LYS A 104 -0.07 -22.68 -13.80
CA LYS A 104 -0.46 -21.58 -12.93
C LYS A 104 -1.73 -20.93 -13.49
N PRO A 105 -2.85 -20.90 -12.75
CA PRO A 105 -4.08 -20.31 -13.26
C PRO A 105 -3.91 -18.82 -13.49
N ARG A 106 -4.67 -18.31 -14.45
CA ARG A 106 -4.70 -16.86 -14.71
C ARG A 106 -5.32 -16.19 -13.50
N SER A 107 -4.65 -15.17 -13.00
CA SER A 107 -5.10 -14.39 -11.84
C SER A 107 -5.12 -12.92 -12.18
N ALA A 108 -6.09 -12.21 -11.65
CA ALA A 108 -6.26 -10.78 -11.83
C ALA A 108 -6.55 -10.12 -10.47
N SER A 109 -5.74 -9.13 -10.11
CA SER A 109 -5.98 -8.37 -8.89
C SER A 109 -7.23 -7.49 -9.04
N LEU A 110 -8.05 -7.42 -8.00
CA LEU A 110 -9.21 -6.54 -7.98
C LEU A 110 -8.78 -5.08 -7.72
N PRO A 111 -9.42 -4.09 -8.36
CA PRO A 111 -9.18 -2.68 -8.09
C PRO A 111 -9.46 -2.30 -6.63
N LYS A 112 -8.80 -1.25 -6.14
CA LYS A 112 -9.06 -0.71 -4.80
C LYS A 112 -10.48 -0.14 -4.74
N GLY A 113 -11.25 -0.54 -3.74
CA GLY A 113 -12.64 -0.11 -3.53
C GLY A 113 -13.69 -1.12 -4.01
N VAL A 114 -13.30 -2.15 -4.76
CA VAL A 114 -14.22 -3.25 -5.12
C VAL A 114 -14.30 -4.24 -3.96
N ASN A 115 -15.52 -4.47 -3.45
CA ASN A 115 -15.76 -5.43 -2.38
C ASN A 115 -15.87 -6.86 -2.92
N MET A 116 -15.17 -7.80 -2.28
CA MET A 116 -15.21 -9.23 -2.61
C MET A 116 -16.62 -9.83 -2.54
N GLU A 117 -17.47 -9.29 -1.68
CA GLU A 117 -18.83 -9.81 -1.46
C GLU A 117 -19.81 -9.33 -2.54
N THR A 118 -19.61 -8.13 -3.09
CA THR A 118 -20.52 -7.53 -4.09
C THR A 118 -20.06 -7.71 -5.53
N VAL A 119 -18.79 -8.11 -5.76
CA VAL A 119 -18.23 -8.25 -7.10
C VAL A 119 -18.97 -9.30 -7.91
N THR A 120 -19.20 -9.04 -9.20
CA THR A 120 -19.87 -9.96 -10.12
C THR A 120 -18.89 -10.62 -11.07
N LEU A 121 -19.30 -11.74 -11.69
CA LEU A 121 -18.52 -12.41 -12.73
C LEU A 121 -18.19 -11.46 -13.89
N ALA A 122 -19.15 -10.62 -14.30
CA ALA A 122 -19.01 -9.67 -15.39
C ALA A 122 -17.92 -8.60 -15.14
N ASP A 123 -17.72 -8.20 -13.89
CA ASP A 123 -16.69 -7.22 -13.51
C ASP A 123 -15.28 -7.82 -13.59
N VAL A 124 -15.18 -9.12 -13.32
CA VAL A 124 -13.91 -9.84 -13.17
C VAL A 124 -13.38 -10.36 -14.50
N LEU A 125 -14.24 -10.89 -15.37
CA LEU A 125 -13.85 -11.47 -16.65
C LEU A 125 -12.95 -10.54 -17.50
N PRO A 126 -13.23 -9.24 -17.60
CA PRO A 126 -12.38 -8.31 -18.35
C PRO A 126 -10.97 -8.16 -17.75
N LEU A 127 -10.83 -8.32 -16.43
CA LEU A 127 -9.55 -8.14 -15.73
C LEU A 127 -8.53 -9.23 -16.08
N PHE A 128 -8.98 -10.44 -16.44
CA PHE A 128 -8.08 -11.51 -16.85
C PHE A 128 -7.34 -11.22 -18.15
N ASN A 129 -7.85 -10.31 -18.99
CA ASN A 129 -7.23 -9.93 -20.26
C ASN A 129 -6.16 -8.84 -20.11
N LEU A 130 -5.85 -8.43 -18.88
CA LEU A 130 -4.75 -7.52 -18.62
C LEU A 130 -3.42 -8.30 -18.52
N PRO A 131 -2.29 -7.76 -19.00
CA PRO A 131 -2.11 -6.43 -19.61
C PRO A 131 -2.68 -6.33 -21.03
N ARG A 132 -3.41 -5.25 -21.31
CA ARG A 132 -4.04 -4.98 -22.61
C ARG A 132 -3.41 -3.76 -23.26
N VAL A 133 -3.11 -3.86 -24.56
CA VAL A 133 -2.76 -2.69 -25.39
C VAL A 133 -4.05 -1.94 -25.72
N VAL A 134 -4.13 -0.67 -25.31
CA VAL A 134 -5.30 0.20 -25.51
C VAL A 134 -5.21 0.97 -26.81
N GLY A 135 -3.99 1.38 -27.20
CA GLY A 135 -3.72 2.15 -28.41
C GLY A 135 -2.28 2.68 -28.40
N THR A 136 -2.04 3.78 -29.11
CA THR A 136 -0.70 4.36 -29.29
C THR A 136 -0.69 5.83 -28.90
N THR A 137 0.40 6.32 -28.31
CA THR A 137 0.58 7.76 -28.07
C THR A 137 0.93 8.49 -29.37
N GLU A 138 0.86 9.82 -29.34
CA GLU A 138 1.34 10.66 -30.45
C GLU A 138 2.84 10.47 -30.74
N ALA A 139 3.60 10.02 -29.74
CA ALA A 139 5.02 9.71 -29.88
C ALA A 139 5.28 8.31 -30.51
N GLY A 140 4.23 7.54 -30.80
CA GLY A 140 4.33 6.17 -31.33
C GLY A 140 4.52 5.09 -30.26
N ASP A 141 4.48 5.43 -28.97
CA ASP A 141 4.60 4.46 -27.88
C ASP A 141 3.28 3.71 -27.64
N GLU A 142 3.34 2.38 -27.52
CA GLU A 142 2.17 1.57 -27.15
C GLU A 142 1.70 1.88 -25.72
N ILE A 143 0.39 2.13 -25.58
CA ILE A 143 -0.27 2.37 -24.30
C ILE A 143 -0.79 1.04 -23.76
N VAL A 144 -0.16 0.55 -22.70
CA VAL A 144 -0.52 -0.70 -22.02
C VAL A 144 -1.27 -0.41 -20.72
N ALA A 145 -2.50 -0.90 -20.60
CA ALA A 145 -3.26 -0.91 -19.36
C ALA A 145 -2.97 -2.18 -18.55
N ALA A 146 -2.63 -2.02 -17.27
CA ALA A 146 -2.32 -3.11 -16.36
C ALA A 146 -2.74 -2.77 -14.92
N ILE A 147 -2.74 -3.78 -14.05
CA ILE A 147 -2.99 -3.62 -12.61
C ILE A 147 -1.72 -3.97 -11.84
N GLY A 148 -1.26 -3.03 -11.02
CA GLY A 148 -0.08 -3.19 -10.18
C GLY A 148 -0.38 -3.03 -8.69
N ARG A 149 0.67 -3.07 -7.86
CA ARG A 149 0.58 -2.93 -6.39
C ARG A 149 -0.18 -1.68 -5.93
N PHE A 150 -0.08 -0.59 -6.69
CA PHE A 150 -0.67 0.69 -6.32
C PHE A 150 -2.09 0.90 -6.86
N GLY A 151 -2.55 0.02 -7.74
CA GLY A 151 -3.82 0.10 -8.45
C GLY A 151 -3.65 -0.04 -9.97
N PRO A 152 -4.74 0.16 -10.73
CA PRO A 152 -4.70 0.19 -12.18
C PRO A 152 -3.87 1.35 -12.72
N TYR A 153 -3.09 1.10 -13.77
CA TYR A 153 -2.20 2.09 -14.38
C TYR A 153 -2.06 1.88 -15.89
N LEU A 154 -1.70 2.96 -16.58
CA LEU A 154 -1.29 3.01 -17.97
C LEU A 154 0.22 3.17 -18.03
N LYS A 155 0.85 2.43 -18.93
CA LYS A 155 2.27 2.56 -19.26
C LYS A 155 2.40 2.87 -20.74
N ALA A 156 3.15 3.92 -21.06
CA ALA A 156 3.52 4.28 -22.43
C ALA A 156 5.01 4.60 -22.46
N GLY A 157 5.82 3.70 -23.03
CA GLY A 157 7.29 3.80 -22.99
C GLY A 157 7.83 3.97 -21.57
N ALA A 158 8.43 5.13 -21.30
CA ALA A 158 8.96 5.52 -19.99
C ALA A 158 7.93 6.24 -19.07
N ALA A 159 6.79 6.66 -19.62
CA ALA A 159 5.73 7.31 -18.86
C ALA A 159 4.82 6.28 -18.19
N THR A 160 4.40 6.59 -16.95
CA THR A 160 3.44 5.79 -16.21
C THR A 160 2.42 6.71 -15.55
N ALA A 161 1.14 6.43 -15.78
CA ALA A 161 0.04 7.19 -15.24
C ALA A 161 -0.95 6.26 -14.53
N SER A 162 -1.36 6.63 -13.32
CA SER A 162 -2.42 5.90 -12.62
C SER A 162 -3.76 6.17 -13.30
N ILE A 163 -4.60 5.14 -13.45
CA ILE A 163 -5.95 5.31 -13.98
C ILE A 163 -6.83 5.91 -12.86
N PRO A 164 -7.59 7.00 -13.12
CA PRO A 164 -8.51 7.57 -12.15
C PRO A 164 -9.59 6.56 -11.71
N PRO A 165 -10.17 6.70 -10.50
CA PRO A 165 -11.18 5.77 -9.98
C PRO A 165 -12.43 5.62 -10.86
N ASP A 166 -12.75 6.64 -11.65
CA ASP A 166 -13.92 6.68 -12.51
C ASP A 166 -13.80 5.76 -13.75
N PHE A 167 -12.58 5.34 -14.10
CA PHE A 167 -12.31 4.55 -15.29
C PHE A 167 -11.89 3.13 -14.93
N HIS A 168 -12.47 2.16 -15.64
CA HIS A 168 -12.09 0.75 -15.49
C HIS A 168 -10.96 0.39 -16.46
N PRO A 169 -9.88 -0.29 -16.01
CA PRO A 169 -8.71 -0.59 -16.85
C PRO A 169 -9.03 -1.46 -18.07
N ALA A 170 -10.13 -2.20 -18.04
CA ALA A 170 -10.53 -3.07 -19.14
C ALA A 170 -11.38 -2.38 -20.22
N THR A 171 -12.03 -1.25 -19.89
CA THR A 171 -12.96 -0.52 -20.77
C THR A 171 -12.46 0.84 -21.20
N ILE A 172 -11.36 1.33 -20.62
CA ILE A 172 -10.76 2.62 -20.97
C ILE A 172 -10.46 2.69 -22.47
N THR A 173 -10.86 3.80 -23.09
CA THR A 173 -10.65 4.06 -24.52
C THR A 173 -9.26 4.64 -24.79
N GLU A 174 -8.80 4.59 -26.05
CA GLU A 174 -7.53 5.19 -26.44
C GLU A 174 -7.46 6.69 -26.14
N GLU A 175 -8.52 7.44 -26.44
CA GLU A 175 -8.60 8.88 -26.21
C GLU A 175 -8.46 9.22 -24.72
N GLN A 176 -9.20 8.51 -23.86
CA GLN A 176 -9.13 8.67 -22.41
C GLN A 176 -7.74 8.29 -21.89
N ALA A 177 -7.17 7.18 -22.38
CA ALA A 177 -5.85 6.74 -21.95
C ALA A 177 -4.75 7.74 -22.34
N ARG A 178 -4.85 8.33 -23.54
CA ARG A 178 -3.95 9.39 -24.01
C ARG A 178 -4.06 10.63 -23.14
N GLN A 179 -5.28 11.08 -22.84
CA GLN A 179 -5.52 12.24 -22.00
C GLN A 179 -4.92 12.05 -20.60
N VAL A 180 -5.13 10.89 -19.96
CA VAL A 180 -4.58 10.57 -18.64
C VAL A 180 -3.04 10.60 -18.65
N ILE A 181 -2.40 10.12 -19.72
CA ILE A 181 -0.94 10.19 -19.86
C ILE A 181 -0.47 11.63 -20.03
N ILE A 182 -1.11 12.41 -20.91
CA ILE A 182 -0.78 13.82 -21.15
C ILE A 182 -0.90 14.62 -19.85
N ASP A 183 -2.00 14.46 -19.12
CA ASP A 183 -2.23 15.15 -17.85
C ASP A 183 -1.18 14.76 -16.82
N ARG A 184 -0.78 13.48 -16.79
CA ARG A 184 0.26 13.03 -15.89
C ARG A 184 1.64 13.60 -16.23
N VAL A 185 1.99 13.66 -17.51
CA VAL A 185 3.24 14.26 -17.99
C VAL A 185 3.26 15.75 -17.67
N LYS A 186 2.18 16.48 -17.99
CA LYS A 186 2.03 17.90 -17.64
C LYS A 186 2.16 18.14 -16.14
N LEU A 187 1.50 17.33 -15.32
CA LEU A 187 1.60 17.46 -13.86
C LEU A 187 3.03 17.19 -13.36
N LYS A 188 3.73 16.23 -13.97
CA LYS A 188 5.15 15.96 -13.67
C LYS A 188 6.04 17.13 -14.08
N GLU A 189 5.81 17.72 -15.25
CA GLU A 189 6.52 18.92 -15.69
C GLU A 189 6.26 20.12 -14.78
N GLN A 190 5.01 20.38 -14.40
CA GLN A 190 4.66 21.44 -13.45
C GLN A 190 5.33 21.23 -12.09
N GLN A 191 5.46 19.98 -11.62
CA GLN A 191 6.20 19.67 -10.39
C GLN A 191 7.72 19.83 -10.55
N MET A 192 8.26 19.61 -11.76
CA MET A 192 9.69 19.79 -12.04
C MET A 192 10.07 21.24 -12.31
N LYS A 193 9.13 22.09 -12.74
CA LYS A 193 9.35 23.52 -12.92
C LYS A 193 9.75 24.14 -11.57
N PRO A 194 10.89 24.85 -11.50
CA PRO A 194 11.26 25.62 -10.33
C PRO A 194 10.16 26.64 -9.99
N ILE A 195 9.81 26.74 -8.71
CA ILE A 195 8.88 27.73 -8.16
C ILE A 195 9.48 29.13 -8.30
N ALA A 196 10.80 29.26 -8.11
CA ALA A 196 11.53 30.50 -8.26
C ALA A 196 12.99 30.21 -8.63
N GLU A 197 13.56 31.00 -9.53
CA GLU A 197 15.00 31.03 -9.81
C GLU A 197 15.56 32.29 -9.17
N LEU A 198 16.30 32.14 -8.08
CA LEU A 198 16.70 33.26 -7.21
C LEU A 198 18.09 33.81 -7.57
N GLY A 199 18.62 33.49 -8.75
CA GLY A 199 19.96 33.91 -9.18
C GLY A 199 21.09 33.07 -8.57
N ASN A 200 22.32 33.60 -8.55
CA ASN A 200 23.51 32.88 -8.09
C ASN A 200 23.77 33.12 -6.59
N ASP A 201 24.15 32.07 -5.87
CA ASP A 201 24.58 32.14 -4.47
C ASP A 201 25.83 33.05 -4.34
N PRO A 202 25.81 34.09 -3.47
CA PRO A 202 26.95 34.97 -3.25
C PRO A 202 28.23 34.24 -2.81
N LYS A 203 28.13 33.03 -2.24
CA LYS A 203 29.28 32.26 -1.73
C LYS A 203 29.79 31.18 -2.68
N THR A 204 28.91 30.55 -3.44
CA THR A 204 29.29 29.43 -4.33
C THR A 204 29.20 29.76 -5.81
N ASN A 205 28.66 30.93 -6.17
CA ASN A 205 28.35 31.34 -7.54
C ASN A 205 27.46 30.33 -8.30
N LYS A 206 26.79 29.40 -7.61
CA LYS A 206 25.89 28.39 -8.20
C LYS A 206 24.46 28.92 -8.27
N PRO A 207 23.67 28.54 -9.28
CA PRO A 207 22.28 28.97 -9.41
C PRO A 207 21.42 28.37 -8.29
N ILE A 208 20.72 29.23 -7.56
CA ILE A 208 19.77 28.86 -6.52
C ILE A 208 18.39 28.69 -7.16
N LEU A 209 17.88 27.46 -7.12
CA LEU A 209 16.54 27.10 -7.60
C LEU A 209 15.66 26.68 -6.42
N VAL A 210 14.46 27.22 -6.35
CA VAL A 210 13.41 26.72 -5.45
C VAL A 210 12.57 25.73 -6.24
N LYS A 211 12.49 24.48 -5.78
CA LYS A 211 11.73 23.40 -6.44
C LYS A 211 10.71 22.83 -5.48
N ASN A 212 9.64 22.22 -6.01
CA ASN A 212 8.70 21.49 -5.19
C ASN A 212 9.06 20.01 -5.14
N GLY A 213 9.28 19.46 -3.94
CA GLY A 213 9.62 18.06 -3.75
C GLY A 213 8.49 17.26 -3.10
N ARG A 214 8.70 15.94 -2.97
CA ARG A 214 7.77 15.03 -2.26
C ARG A 214 7.47 15.47 -0.82
N PHE A 215 8.39 16.20 -0.19
CA PHE A 215 8.30 16.63 1.22
C PHE A 215 7.98 18.13 1.36
N GLY A 216 7.61 18.80 0.27
CA GLY A 216 7.36 20.24 0.21
C GLY A 216 8.43 21.02 -0.55
N PRO A 217 8.32 22.36 -0.58
CA PRO A 217 9.26 23.24 -1.27
C PRO A 217 10.66 23.16 -0.68
N TYR A 218 11.67 23.16 -1.53
CA TYR A 218 13.07 23.13 -1.12
C TYR A 218 13.93 24.00 -2.04
N VAL A 219 14.98 24.58 -1.47
CA VAL A 219 16.02 25.33 -2.16
C VAL A 219 17.15 24.38 -2.53
N THR A 220 17.66 24.48 -3.75
CA THR A 220 18.81 23.71 -4.24
C THR A 220 19.80 24.61 -4.97
N ASP A 221 21.09 24.41 -4.71
CA ASP A 221 22.21 24.98 -5.47
C ASP A 221 22.78 23.98 -6.51
N GLY A 222 22.10 22.84 -6.70
CA GLY A 222 22.55 21.70 -7.52
C GLY A 222 23.24 20.58 -6.74
N GLU A 223 23.84 20.87 -5.58
CA GLU A 223 24.57 19.89 -4.75
C GLU A 223 23.94 19.71 -3.35
N THR A 224 23.64 20.82 -2.69
CA THR A 224 22.99 20.95 -1.40
C THR A 224 21.49 21.22 -1.58
N ASN A 225 20.67 20.39 -0.96
CA ASN A 225 19.21 20.58 -0.92
C ASN A 225 18.78 20.91 0.51
N ALA A 226 18.06 22.03 0.67
CA ALA A 226 17.56 22.50 1.95
C ALA A 226 16.05 22.77 1.88
N SER A 227 15.28 22.19 2.80
CA SER A 227 13.82 22.38 2.85
C SER A 227 13.48 23.83 3.24
N VAL A 228 12.51 24.44 2.55
CA VAL A 228 11.98 25.76 2.94
C VAL A 228 11.16 25.57 4.23
N PRO A 229 11.40 26.37 5.28
CA PRO A 229 10.57 26.32 6.50
C PRO A 229 9.11 26.66 6.21
N LYS A 230 8.16 25.98 6.87
CA LYS A 230 6.71 26.21 6.70
C LYS A 230 6.21 27.64 6.96
N LYS A 231 7.04 28.48 7.58
CA LYS A 231 6.73 29.89 7.89
C LYS A 231 7.09 30.84 6.75
N LEU A 232 7.88 30.39 5.78
CA LEU A 232 8.37 31.20 4.66
C LEU A 232 7.68 30.73 3.38
N ASP A 233 7.15 31.68 2.62
CA ASP A 233 6.54 31.37 1.34
C ASP A 233 7.60 31.12 0.27
N PRO A 234 7.51 29.99 -0.46
CA PRO A 234 8.52 29.60 -1.43
C PRO A 234 8.54 30.48 -2.69
N THR A 235 7.50 31.30 -2.91
CA THR A 235 7.36 32.19 -4.07
C THR A 235 7.92 33.59 -3.84
N THR A 236 7.98 34.04 -2.59
CA THR A 236 8.51 35.37 -2.22
C THR A 236 9.88 35.29 -1.57
N LEU A 237 10.49 34.11 -1.53
CA LEU A 237 11.78 33.89 -0.90
C LEU A 237 12.85 34.73 -1.60
N THR A 238 13.61 35.50 -0.83
CA THR A 238 14.69 36.32 -1.39
C THR A 238 15.99 35.52 -1.58
N LEU A 239 16.88 36.01 -2.44
CA LEU A 239 18.20 35.40 -2.71
C LEU A 239 19.00 35.21 -1.41
N GLU A 240 18.99 36.22 -0.52
CA GLU A 240 19.72 36.20 0.74
C GLU A 240 19.18 35.15 1.72
N GLU A 241 17.85 35.04 1.84
CA GLU A 241 17.21 34.04 2.70
C GLU A 241 17.46 32.62 2.19
N ALA A 242 17.41 32.43 0.87
CA ALA A 242 17.69 31.15 0.24
C ALA A 242 19.16 30.72 0.44
N ALA A 243 20.11 31.65 0.30
CA ALA A 243 21.52 31.42 0.59
C ALA A 243 21.76 31.09 2.08
N ALA A 244 21.08 31.79 3.00
CA ALA A 244 21.18 31.51 4.43
C ALA A 244 20.61 30.13 4.80
N ILE A 245 19.53 29.69 4.16
CA ILE A 245 18.95 28.34 4.35
C ILE A 245 19.92 27.25 3.86
N LEU A 246 20.55 27.46 2.70
CA LEU A 246 21.56 26.55 2.17
C LEU A 246 22.80 26.50 3.05
N GLU A 247 23.29 27.64 3.54
CA GLU A 247 24.44 27.70 4.44
C GLU A 247 24.17 26.98 5.77
N LYS A 248 23.01 27.19 6.38
CA LYS A 248 22.59 26.45 7.57
C LYS A 248 22.59 24.94 7.31
N LYS A 249 22.25 24.50 6.09
CA LYS A 249 22.26 23.09 5.73
C LYS A 249 23.67 22.55 5.48
N ARG A 250 24.56 23.34 4.86
CA ARG A 250 25.98 22.98 4.65
C ARG A 250 26.72 22.86 5.98
N ASN A 251 26.44 23.75 6.94
CA ASN A 251 27.05 23.76 8.26
C ASN A 251 26.40 22.76 9.24
N ALA A 252 25.23 22.20 8.90
CA ALA A 252 24.58 21.19 9.73
C ALA A 252 25.23 19.80 9.54
N PRO A 253 25.47 19.04 10.62
CA PRO A 253 25.94 17.67 10.50
C PRO A 253 24.94 16.82 9.69
N PRO A 254 25.40 15.77 8.99
CA PRO A 254 24.52 14.90 8.22
C PRO A 254 23.42 14.39 9.14
N SER A 255 22.17 14.71 8.79
CA SER A 255 20.98 14.31 9.53
C SER A 255 21.04 12.80 9.78
N ALA A 256 21.25 12.40 11.04
CA ALA A 256 21.17 11.01 11.44
C ALA A 256 19.83 10.46 10.96
N ARG A 257 19.88 9.54 9.98
CA ARG A 257 18.69 8.88 9.46
C ARG A 257 17.97 8.26 10.66
N ARG A 258 16.81 8.79 11.03
CA ARG A 258 15.92 8.23 12.07
C ARG A 258 15.36 6.84 11.73
N PHE A 259 15.83 6.22 10.64
CA PHE A 259 15.54 4.85 10.26
C PHE A 259 16.83 4.02 10.17
N GLY A 260 17.42 3.78 11.34
CA GLY A 260 18.42 2.73 11.55
C GLY A 260 17.84 1.72 12.53
N LYS A 261 17.48 0.54 12.02
CA LYS A 261 17.12 -0.65 12.80
C LYS A 261 18.17 -0.83 13.91
N LYS A 262 17.77 -0.89 15.19
CA LYS A 262 18.66 -1.34 16.28
C LYS A 262 19.30 -2.68 15.83
N PRO A 263 20.63 -2.81 15.78
CA PRO A 263 21.23 -4.11 15.51
C PRO A 263 20.85 -5.07 16.64
N ALA A 264 20.36 -6.26 16.25
CA ALA A 264 19.97 -7.30 17.19
C ALA A 264 21.20 -7.72 18.02
N ALA A 265 21.07 -7.69 19.34
CA ALA A 265 22.08 -8.18 20.25
C ALA A 265 22.36 -9.67 19.95
N LYS A 266 23.60 -9.95 19.56
CA LYS A 266 24.09 -11.30 19.28
C LYS A 266 24.14 -12.05 20.63
N LYS A 267 23.19 -12.96 20.88
CA LYS A 267 23.24 -13.86 22.04
C LYS A 267 24.52 -14.71 21.95
N THR A 268 25.38 -14.56 22.94
CA THR A 268 26.52 -15.45 23.20
C THR A 268 26.00 -16.85 23.53
N LYS A 269 26.47 -17.86 22.80
CA LYS A 269 26.29 -19.27 23.16
C LYS A 269 27.06 -19.52 24.46
N LYS A 270 26.38 -20.01 25.49
CA LYS A 270 27.01 -20.60 26.67
C LYS A 270 27.45 -22.00 26.26
N GLU A 271 28.76 -22.23 26.29
CA GLU A 271 29.38 -23.54 26.14
C GLU A 271 29.06 -24.35 27.40
N SER A 272 28.55 -25.56 27.19
CA SER A 272 28.27 -26.54 28.22
C SER A 272 29.57 -27.15 28.69
N ASP A 273 29.96 -26.85 29.93
CA ASP A 273 31.03 -27.54 30.63
C ASP A 273 30.56 -28.95 31.00
N ALA A 274 31.38 -29.94 30.63
CA ALA A 274 31.21 -31.34 30.99
C ALA A 274 32.43 -31.75 31.80
N SER A 275 32.24 -31.91 33.10
CA SER A 275 33.03 -32.75 34.02
C SER A 275 32.22 -32.98 35.28
#